data_AF-A0A4U1MME5-F1
#
_entry.id   AF-A0A4U1MME5-F1
#
_cell.length_a   1.000
_cell.length_b   1.000
_cell.length_c   1.000
_cell.angle_alpha   90.00
_cell.angle_beta   90.00
_cell.angle_gamma   90.00
#
_symmetry.space_group_name_H-M   'P 1'
#
loop_
_entity.id
_entity.type
_entity.pdbx_description
1 polymer ?
#
loop_
_entity_poly.entity_id
_entity_poly.type
_entity_poly.pdbx_seq_one_letter_code
_entity_poly.pdbx_strand_id
1 'polypeptide(L)'
;MWSVFIVIGGIVLSLTGFNWLMGYRKNHMQIDFDERYLDFNEYIRAIKAELESQGKEVEYIGHRRFLIDDKQYAFIERNISMGGVPLQRTILKPISKQSSNQEKE
;
A
#
# COMPACT_ATOMS: atom_id res chain seq x y z
N MET A 1 5.05 36.00 25.55
CA MET A 1 3.93 35.28 24.91
C MET A 1 4.14 35.06 23.42
N TRP A 2 4.74 35.99 22.66
CA TRP A 2 5.00 35.82 21.21
C TRP A 2 5.91 34.62 20.86
N SER A 3 6.89 34.34 21.72
CA SER A 3 7.84 33.22 21.56
C SER A 3 7.18 31.84 21.55
N VAL A 4 6.06 31.65 22.26
CA VAL A 4 5.33 30.37 22.27
C VAL A 4 4.71 30.07 20.91
N PHE A 5 4.17 31.09 20.22
CA PHE A 5 3.59 30.94 18.89
C PHE A 5 4.64 30.58 17.83
N ILE A 6 5.85 31.13 17.95
CA ILE A 6 6.98 30.78 17.05
C ILE A 6 7.38 29.31 17.23
N VAL A 7 7.49 28.84 18.48
CA VAL A 7 7.86 27.44 18.77
C VAL A 7 6.78 26.47 18.26
N ILE A 8 5.50 26.75 18.53
CA ILE A 8 4.39 25.92 18.05
C ILE A 8 4.34 25.90 16.51
N GLY A 9 4.50 27.06 15.87
CA GLY A 9 4.57 27.15 14.40
C GLY A 9 5.72 26.34 13.82
N GLY A 10 6.89 26.38 14.45
CA GLY A 10 8.06 25.60 14.06
C GLY A 10 7.84 24.09 14.15
N ILE A 11 7.19 23.61 15.21
CA ILE A 11 6.87 22.17 15.37
C ILE A 11 5.87 21.72 14.30
N VAL A 12 4.80 22.49 14.05
CA VAL A 12 3.80 22.16 13.02
C VAL A 12 4.42 22.15 11.62
N LEU A 13 5.27 23.14 11.29
CA LEU A 13 5.98 23.19 10.02
C LEU A 13 6.98 22.03 9.86
N SER A 14 7.65 21.65 10.94
CA SER A 14 8.59 20.53 10.93
C SER A 14 7.88 19.19 10.70
N LEU A 15 6.76 18.95 11.41
CA LEU A 15 5.97 17.72 11.25
C LEU A 15 5.33 17.64 9.87
N THR A 16 4.77 18.74 9.37
CA THR A 16 4.14 18.77 8.03
C THR A 16 5.17 18.66 6.90
N GLY A 17 6.31 19.36 7.02
CA GLY A 17 7.42 19.27 6.08
C GLY A 17 8.07 17.88 6.07
N PHE A 18 8.25 17.26 7.23
CA PHE A 18 8.81 15.91 7.35
C PHE A 18 7.89 14.85 6.74
N ASN A 19 6.58 14.95 6.98
CA ASN A 19 5.58 14.05 6.39
C ASN A 19 5.55 14.15 4.85
N TRP A 20 5.81 15.35 4.30
CA TRP A 20 5.95 15.55 2.85
C TRP A 20 7.29 15.03 2.30
N LEU A 21 8.40 15.30 3.00
CA LEU A 21 9.76 14.88 2.61
C LEU A 21 9.92 13.35 2.56
N MET A 22 9.28 12.62 3.47
CA MET A 22 9.29 11.14 3.50
C MET A 22 8.67 10.49 2.26
N GLY A 23 8.06 11.28 1.36
CA GLY A 23 7.65 10.78 0.06
C GLY A 23 6.60 9.69 0.16
N TYR A 24 5.68 9.79 1.13
CA TYR A 24 4.46 9.00 1.20
C TYR A 24 3.68 9.19 -0.11
N ARG A 25 4.01 8.36 -1.12
CA ARG A 25 3.37 8.37 -2.43
C ARG A 25 1.95 7.88 -2.23
N LYS A 26 1.02 8.83 -2.27
CA LYS A 26 -0.37 8.79 -1.83
C LYS A 26 -1.26 7.59 -2.20
N ASN A 27 -0.81 6.57 -2.95
CA ASN A 27 -1.70 5.50 -3.43
C ASN A 27 -1.06 4.10 -3.53
N HIS A 28 0.12 3.84 -2.98
CA HIS A 28 0.65 2.46 -2.94
C HIS A 28 0.32 1.86 -1.58
N MET A 29 -0.52 0.82 -1.57
CA MET A 29 -0.78 0.05 -0.35
C MET A 29 0.21 -1.11 -0.32
N GLN A 30 0.82 -1.33 0.83
CA GLN A 30 1.78 -2.41 1.04
C GLN A 30 1.33 -3.24 2.24
N ILE A 31 1.37 -4.55 2.09
CA ILE A 31 1.07 -5.51 3.15
C ILE A 31 2.28 -6.42 3.27
N ASP A 32 2.82 -6.53 4.47
CA ASP A 32 3.92 -7.45 4.77
C ASP A 32 3.33 -8.60 5.60
N PHE A 33 3.33 -9.81 5.03
CA PHE A 33 2.90 -11.01 5.73
C PHE A 33 4.09 -11.68 6.40
N ASP A 34 3.91 -11.99 7.69
CA ASP A 34 4.87 -12.75 8.50
C ASP A 34 4.93 -14.22 8.07
N GLU A 35 3.79 -14.77 7.63
CA GLU A 35 3.66 -16.11 7.08
C GLU A 35 3.73 -16.11 5.56
N ARG A 36 4.21 -17.22 4.98
CA ARG A 36 4.27 -17.42 3.53
C ARG A 36 3.09 -18.22 3.04
N TYR A 37 2.28 -17.60 2.18
CA TYR A 37 1.20 -18.25 1.46
C TYR A 37 1.72 -18.88 0.17
N LEU A 38 1.74 -20.21 0.13
CA LEU A 38 2.12 -20.98 -1.07
C LEU A 38 0.92 -21.21 -2.00
N ASP A 39 -0.29 -21.31 -1.43
CA ASP A 39 -1.51 -21.40 -2.22
C ASP A 39 -2.01 -20.01 -2.61
N PHE A 40 -2.27 -19.84 -3.90
CA PHE A 40 -2.70 -18.56 -4.45
C PHE A 40 -4.05 -18.11 -3.88
N ASN A 41 -5.00 -19.02 -3.66
CA ASN A 41 -6.33 -18.66 -3.15
C ASN A 41 -6.28 -18.30 -1.66
N GLU A 42 -5.44 -18.97 -0.88
CA GLU A 42 -5.13 -18.55 0.50
C GLU A 42 -4.51 -17.16 0.52
N TYR A 43 -3.55 -16.90 -0.37
CA TYR A 43 -2.91 -15.58 -0.46
C TYR A 43 -3.92 -14.47 -0.82
N ILE A 44 -4.80 -14.69 -1.79
CA ILE A 44 -5.87 -13.74 -2.14
C ILE A 44 -6.79 -13.49 -0.94
N ARG A 45 -7.17 -14.55 -0.21
CA ARG A 45 -8.01 -14.43 0.98
C ARG A 45 -7.31 -13.63 2.08
N ALA A 46 -6.02 -13.85 2.29
CA ALA A 46 -5.22 -13.11 3.26
C ALA A 46 -5.13 -11.62 2.91
N ILE A 47 -4.84 -11.29 1.64
CA ILE A 47 -4.84 -9.89 1.16
C ILE A 47 -6.19 -9.24 1.38
N LYS A 48 -7.29 -9.94 1.03
CA LYS A 48 -8.65 -9.44 1.21
C LYS A 48 -8.95 -9.18 2.68
N ALA A 49 -8.71 -10.16 3.55
CA ALA A 49 -8.97 -10.04 4.99
C ALA A 49 -8.18 -8.89 5.63
N GLU A 50 -6.92 -8.71 5.23
CA GLU A 50 -6.09 -7.60 5.72
C GLU A 50 -6.62 -6.23 5.28
N LEU A 51 -7.05 -6.10 4.03
CA LEU A 51 -7.62 -4.84 3.54
C LEU A 51 -9.00 -4.54 4.16
N GLU A 52 -9.83 -5.57 4.35
CA GLU A 52 -11.13 -5.46 5.02
C GLU A 52 -10.97 -5.10 6.51
N SER A 53 -9.95 -5.61 7.19
CA SER A 53 -9.65 -5.25 8.58
C SER A 53 -9.28 -3.77 8.74
N GLN A 54 -8.73 -3.17 7.68
CA GLN A 54 -8.45 -1.74 7.57
C GLN A 54 -9.70 -0.90 7.17
N GLY A 55 -10.87 -1.52 7.04
CA GLY A 55 -12.14 -0.87 6.73
C GLY A 55 -12.37 -0.57 5.25
N LYS A 56 -11.67 -1.25 4.35
CA LYS A 56 -11.81 -1.07 2.90
C LYS A 56 -12.85 -2.03 2.33
N GLU A 57 -13.54 -1.61 1.28
CA GLU A 57 -14.36 -2.52 0.48
C GLU A 57 -13.50 -3.17 -0.61
N VAL A 58 -13.46 -4.50 -0.65
CA VAL A 58 -12.47 -5.25 -1.44
C VAL A 58 -13.10 -6.39 -2.21
N GLU A 59 -12.92 -6.37 -3.53
CA GLU A 59 -13.30 -7.44 -4.43
C GLU A 59 -12.10 -7.91 -5.25
N TYR A 60 -11.89 -9.23 -5.31
CA TYR A 60 -10.90 -9.81 -6.21
C TYR A 60 -11.49 -9.98 -7.61
N ILE A 61 -11.00 -9.22 -8.58
CA ILE A 61 -11.52 -9.18 -9.96
C ILE A 61 -10.69 -10.05 -10.93
N GLY A 62 -9.81 -10.91 -10.39
CA GLY A 62 -8.98 -11.81 -11.18
C GLY A 62 -7.72 -11.17 -11.77
N HIS A 63 -6.88 -11.98 -12.42
CA HIS A 63 -5.65 -11.54 -13.10
C HIS A 63 -4.71 -10.71 -12.21
N ARG A 64 -4.59 -11.12 -10.95
CA ARG A 64 -3.83 -10.39 -9.92
C ARG A 64 -4.31 -8.95 -9.68
N ARG A 65 -5.62 -8.71 -9.78
CA ARG A 65 -6.23 -7.39 -9.57
C ARG A 65 -7.30 -7.41 -8.49
N PHE A 66 -7.36 -6.32 -7.75
CA PHE A 66 -8.43 -6.03 -6.79
C PHE A 66 -9.14 -4.74 -7.18
N LEU A 67 -10.45 -4.71 -6.96
CA LEU A 67 -11.23 -3.49 -6.84
C LEU A 67 -11.28 -3.13 -5.35
N ILE A 68 -10.73 -1.97 -5.00
CA ILE A 68 -10.63 -1.49 -3.62
C ILE A 68 -11.20 -0.07 -3.60
N ASP A 69 -12.28 0.15 -2.86
CA ASP A 69 -12.99 1.44 -2.78
C ASP A 69 -13.22 2.04 -4.19
N ASP A 70 -13.84 1.27 -5.09
CA ASP A 70 -14.10 1.57 -6.51
C ASP A 70 -12.87 1.85 -7.40
N LYS A 71 -11.66 1.54 -6.93
CA LYS A 71 -10.41 1.74 -7.69
C LYS A 71 -9.71 0.42 -7.96
N GLN A 72 -9.21 0.24 -9.18
CA GLN A 72 -8.49 -0.97 -9.55
C GLN A 72 -7.01 -0.90 -9.17
N TYR A 73 -6.53 -1.98 -8.57
CA TYR A 73 -5.14 -2.18 -8.20
C TYR A 73 -4.64 -3.49 -8.76
N ALA A 74 -3.44 -3.48 -9.34
CA ALA A 74 -2.69 -4.71 -9.60
C ALA A 74 -1.86 -5.03 -8.36
N PHE A 75 -1.89 -6.28 -7.89
CA PHE A 75 -1.04 -6.71 -6.80
C PHE A 75 0.23 -7.40 -7.33
N ILE A 76 1.34 -7.09 -6.69
CA ILE A 76 2.66 -7.62 -6.99
C ILE A 76 3.21 -8.22 -5.71
N GLU A 77 3.56 -9.49 -5.79
CA GLU A 77 4.22 -10.21 -4.70
C GLU A 77 5.74 -10.00 -4.78
N ARG A 78 6.38 -9.81 -3.62
CA ARG A 78 7.83 -9.74 -3.47
C ARG A 78 8.27 -10.52 -2.25
N ASN A 79 9.29 -11.35 -2.41
CA ASN A 79 10.02 -11.92 -1.29
C ASN A 79 11.09 -10.93 -0.83
N ILE A 80 11.07 -10.57 0.44
CA ILE A 80 12.06 -9.68 1.05
C ILE A 80 12.67 -10.36 2.29
N SER A 81 13.85 -9.90 2.69
CA SER A 81 14.45 -10.27 3.97
C SER A 81 14.56 -9.03 4.84
N MET A 82 13.99 -9.08 6.05
CA MET A 82 14.11 -8.04 7.07
C MET A 82 14.85 -8.63 8.27
N GLY A 83 16.09 -8.19 8.49
CA GLY A 83 16.91 -8.69 9.61
C GLY A 83 17.20 -10.20 9.58
N GLY A 84 17.23 -10.81 8.38
CA GLY A 84 17.41 -12.26 8.22
C GLY A 84 16.12 -13.08 8.27
N VAL A 85 14.98 -12.47 8.61
CA VAL A 85 13.66 -13.11 8.54
C VAL A 85 13.08 -12.91 7.14
N PRO A 86 12.69 -13.99 6.44
CA PRO A 86 12.03 -13.88 5.14
C PRO A 86 10.57 -13.46 5.31
N LEU A 87 10.12 -12.45 4.56
CA LEU A 87 8.73 -11.97 4.55
C LEU A 87 8.17 -11.97 3.12
N GLN A 88 6.86 -12.18 3.01
CA GLN A 88 6.11 -12.06 1.76
C GLN A 88 5.41 -10.70 1.72
N ARG A 89 5.87 -9.83 0.81
CA ARG A 89 5.35 -8.47 0.64
C ARG A 89 4.40 -8.40 -0.54
N THR A 90 3.22 -7.86 -0.29
CA THR A 90 2.24 -7.50 -1.32
C THR A 90 2.30 -6.01 -1.56
N ILE A 91 2.44 -5.61 -2.83
CA ILE A 91 2.36 -4.21 -3.25
C ILE A 91 1.14 -4.06 -4.15
N LEU A 92 0.20 -3.21 -3.76
CA LEU A 92 -0.96 -2.84 -4.54
C LEU A 92 -0.68 -1.54 -5.29
N LYS A 93 -0.56 -1.65 -6.62
CA LYS A 93 -0.28 -0.53 -7.51
C LYS A 93 -1.56 -0.10 -8.22
N PRO A 94 -1.97 1.18 -8.14
CA PRO A 94 -3.13 1.67 -8.88
C PRO A 94 -2.96 1.46 -10.37
N ILE A 95 -3.98 0.93 -11.01
CA ILE A 95 -4.07 0.86 -12.47
C ILE A 95 -4.67 2.20 -12.92
N SER A 96 -3.83 3.22 -13.11
CA SER A 96 -4.29 4.43 -13.80
C SER A 96 -4.74 4.05 -15.22
N LYS A 97 -5.72 4.78 -15.80
CA LYS A 97 -6.23 4.55 -17.17
C LYS A 97 -5.15 4.47 -18.27
N GLN A 98 -3.89 4.83 -18.01
CA GLN A 98 -2.79 4.76 -18.96
C GLN A 98 -2.13 3.37 -19.08
N SER A 99 -2.36 2.44 -18.13
CA SER A 99 -1.66 1.14 -18.11
C SER A 99 -2.31 0.06 -18.99
N SER A 100 -3.50 0.29 -19.54
CA SER A 100 -4.22 -0.69 -20.37
C SER A 100 -3.79 -0.70 -21.85
N ASN A 101 -2.82 0.14 -22.24
CA ASN A 101 -2.33 0.25 -23.62
C ASN A 101 -1.00 -0.50 -23.87
N GLN A 102 -0.47 -1.27 -22.91
CA GLN A 102 0.79 -2.01 -23.08
C GLN A 102 0.62 -3.53 -23.21
N GLU A 103 -0.59 -4.03 -23.43
CA GLU A 103 -0.87 -5.47 -23.60
C GLU A 103 -1.39 -5.81 -25.02
N LYS A 104 -1.15 -4.92 -26.00
CA LYS A 104 -1.41 -5.17 -27.43
C LYS A 104 -0.15 -4.87 -28.25
N GLU A 105 0.88 -5.67 -28.06
CA GLU A 105 1.96 -5.86 -29.05
C GLU A 105 2.22 -7.36 -29.24
#